data_AF-A0AAW1S5Z4-F1
#
_entry.id   AF-A0AAW1S5Z4-F1
#
_cell.length_a   1.000
_cell.length_b   1.000
_cell.length_c   1.000
_cell.angle_alpha   90.00
_cell.angle_beta   90.00
_cell.angle_gamma   90.00
#
_symmetry.space_group_name_H-M   'P 1'
#
loop_
_entity.id
_entity.type
_entity.pdbx_description
1 polymer ?
#
loop_
_entity_poly.entity_id
_entity_poly.type
_entity_poly.pdbx_seq_one_letter_code
_entity_poly.pdbx_strand_id
1 'polypeptide(L)'
;MASLKSLASRSSVTQLRSESPAALAPVAAQRRPVCCRCSPEVPASGLSRRAGLAALVGLPLIASIPAAQAILPTQDDEDEELINKAKSNRKSRVAQELTTEKTFAKENYNDTALTTVSRAVKKIAKSGDQLEKGDLKAVAANISDSWVAEFQKVANDLSRTDAAKSSYPAIFKEISSLGSAASSGNSQSAKKEFVDTVSAIQAWADQAGIASQIIGL
;
A
#
# COMPACT_ATOMS: atom_id res chain seq x y z
N MET A 1 29.53 -53.52 -50.18
CA MET A 1 28.69 -52.30 -50.31
C MET A 1 28.89 -51.48 -49.04
N ALA A 2 29.74 -50.45 -49.12
CA ALA A 2 30.06 -49.55 -48.02
C ALA A 2 30.04 -48.11 -48.56
N SER A 3 29.21 -47.27 -47.95
CA SER A 3 28.99 -45.84 -48.25
C SER A 3 27.78 -45.43 -47.41
N LEU A 4 27.64 -44.32 -46.69
CA LEU A 4 28.29 -43.03 -46.41
C LEU A 4 27.40 -42.47 -45.24
N LYS A 5 27.68 -41.47 -44.42
CA LYS A 5 28.69 -40.43 -44.29
C LYS A 5 28.53 -39.89 -42.86
N SER A 6 29.67 -39.65 -42.24
CA SER A 6 29.90 -38.71 -41.15
C SER A 6 29.30 -37.33 -41.46
N LEU A 7 28.60 -36.74 -40.49
CA LEU A 7 28.54 -35.30 -40.32
C LEU A 7 28.85 -34.96 -38.86
N ALA A 8 30.13 -34.68 -38.62
CA ALA A 8 30.54 -33.76 -37.58
C ALA A 8 30.16 -32.33 -38.00
N SER A 9 29.50 -31.59 -37.12
CA SER A 9 29.50 -30.12 -37.20
C SER A 9 29.97 -29.57 -35.86
N ARG A 10 31.20 -29.08 -35.90
CA ARG A 10 31.86 -28.27 -34.86
C ARG A 10 31.12 -26.93 -34.73
N SER A 11 31.12 -26.37 -33.53
CA SER A 11 31.46 -24.96 -33.33
C SER A 11 31.95 -24.74 -31.91
N SER A 12 33.24 -24.44 -31.81
CA SER A 12 33.97 -24.00 -30.63
C SER A 12 33.86 -22.49 -30.49
N VAL A 13 33.65 -21.98 -29.27
CA VAL A 13 34.05 -20.63 -28.83
C VAL A 13 34.33 -20.76 -27.32
N THR A 14 35.57 -20.99 -26.90
CA THR A 14 36.59 -19.99 -26.54
C THR A 14 36.12 -18.93 -25.54
N GLN A 15 36.47 -19.22 -24.28
CA GLN A 15 36.88 -18.34 -23.19
C GLN A 15 36.96 -16.83 -23.50
N LEU A 16 36.29 -15.99 -22.70
CA LEU A 16 36.77 -14.65 -22.37
C LEU A 16 36.51 -14.33 -20.88
N ARG A 17 37.62 -14.19 -20.17
CA ARG A 17 37.81 -13.49 -18.90
C ARG A 17 37.95 -12.00 -19.22
N SER A 18 37.22 -11.14 -18.52
CA SER A 18 37.41 -9.68 -18.37
C SER A 18 36.05 -9.11 -17.93
N GLU A 19 35.86 -8.13 -17.07
CA GLU A 19 36.64 -7.39 -16.09
C GLU A 19 35.56 -6.73 -15.20
N SER A 20 35.87 -6.51 -13.93
CA SER A 20 35.04 -5.68 -13.06
C SER A 20 35.18 -4.21 -13.47
N PRO A 21 34.08 -3.44 -13.53
CA PRO A 21 34.14 -2.02 -13.25
C PRO A 21 33.55 -1.74 -11.87
N ALA A 22 34.42 -1.18 -11.03
CA ALA A 22 34.06 -0.45 -9.83
C ALA A 22 33.25 0.81 -10.17
N ALA A 23 32.51 1.30 -9.17
CA ALA A 23 31.80 2.58 -9.09
C ALA A 23 30.61 2.72 -10.06
N LEU A 24 29.41 3.04 -9.59
CA LEU A 24 29.07 4.31 -8.97
C LEU A 24 28.02 4.10 -7.88
N ALA A 25 28.34 4.52 -6.65
CA ALA A 25 27.37 4.65 -5.58
C ALA A 25 26.34 5.74 -5.95
N PRO A 26 25.04 5.55 -5.69
CA PRO A 26 24.10 6.67 -5.74
C PRO A 26 24.48 7.64 -4.61
N VAL A 27 24.87 8.86 -4.99
CA VAL A 27 24.99 9.99 -4.07
C VAL A 27 23.59 10.29 -3.56
N ALA A 28 23.23 9.67 -2.44
CA ALA A 28 22.04 10.03 -1.70
C ALA A 28 22.25 11.46 -1.18
N ALA A 29 21.61 12.43 -1.84
CA ALA A 29 21.54 13.80 -1.39
C ALA A 29 20.93 13.83 0.01
N GLN A 30 21.78 13.95 1.04
CA GLN A 30 21.36 14.16 2.42
C GLN A 30 20.61 15.50 2.50
N ARG A 31 19.28 15.45 2.36
CA ARG A 31 18.41 16.54 2.78
C ARG A 31 18.49 16.60 4.31
N ARG A 32 19.36 17.47 4.83
CA ARG A 32 19.38 17.79 6.25
C ARG A 32 18.08 18.52 6.60
N PRO A 33 17.33 18.08 7.63
CA PRO A 33 16.22 18.87 8.13
C PRO A 33 16.80 20.14 8.79
N VAL A 34 16.40 21.31 8.29
CA VAL A 34 16.63 22.58 8.97
C VAL A 34 15.65 22.63 10.14
N CYS A 35 16.16 22.32 11.34
CA CYS A 35 15.41 22.52 12.57
C CYS A 35 15.59 23.99 12.99
N CYS A 36 14.59 24.82 12.74
CA CYS A 36 14.54 26.18 13.29
C CYS A 36 14.31 26.08 14.80
N ARG A 37 15.39 26.13 15.57
CA ARG A 37 15.33 26.22 17.03
C ARG A 37 15.13 27.68 17.40
N CYS A 38 13.90 28.08 17.70
CA CYS A 38 13.66 29.35 18.39
C CYS A 38 14.20 29.22 19.81
N SER A 39 15.39 29.79 20.06
CA SER A 39 15.90 29.99 21.41
C SER A 39 15.20 31.22 21.97
N PRO A 40 14.48 31.15 23.10
CA PRO A 40 14.14 32.37 23.83
C PRO A 40 15.46 32.92 24.38
N GLU A 41 15.96 34.00 23.79
CA GLU A 41 16.96 34.83 24.46
C GLU A 41 16.23 35.47 25.64
N VAL A 42 16.46 34.92 26.82
CA VAL A 42 16.13 35.59 28.08
C VAL A 42 17.19 36.68 28.23
N PRO A 43 16.87 37.98 28.14
CA PRO A 43 17.85 38.99 28.52
C PRO A 43 18.09 38.83 30.01
N ALA A 44 19.24 38.25 30.35
CA ALA A 44 19.79 38.25 31.68
C ALA A 44 19.76 39.69 32.19
N SER A 45 19.20 39.84 33.38
CA SER A 45 19.11 41.07 34.15
C SER A 45 20.52 41.55 34.55
N GLY A 46 21.21 42.17 33.60
CA GLY A 46 22.42 42.95 33.80
C GLY A 46 22.07 44.41 34.03
N LEU A 47 21.66 44.76 35.25
CA LEU A 47 21.52 46.15 35.71
C LEU A 47 22.90 46.83 35.64
N SER A 48 23.18 47.50 34.52
CA SER A 48 24.34 48.39 34.38
C SER A 48 24.08 49.67 35.18
N ARG A 49 24.95 49.94 36.17
CA ARG A 49 24.86 51.05 37.14
C ARG A 49 25.05 52.46 36.53
N ARG A 50 24.77 52.65 35.24
CA ARG A 50 24.98 53.91 34.51
C ARG A 50 23.74 54.44 33.77
N ALA A 51 22.56 53.83 33.96
CA ALA A 51 21.31 54.29 33.35
C ALA A 51 20.42 55.13 34.28
N GLY A 52 20.92 55.57 35.44
CA GLY A 52 20.22 56.50 36.31
C GLY A 52 20.65 57.93 35.96
N LEU A 53 19.95 58.59 35.03
CA LEU A 53 19.83 60.06 34.90
C LEU A 53 19.05 60.53 33.64
N ALA A 54 18.25 59.68 33.01
CA ALA A 54 17.41 60.07 31.85
C ALA A 54 15.90 59.86 32.10
N ALA A 55 15.45 59.95 33.36
CA ALA A 55 14.06 59.71 33.76
C ALA A 55 13.38 60.92 34.43
N LEU A 56 13.86 62.16 34.19
CA LEU A 56 13.32 63.36 34.84
C LEU A 56 13.12 64.57 33.91
N VAL A 57 12.92 64.37 32.61
CA VAL A 57 12.46 65.43 31.70
C VAL A 57 11.52 64.82 30.66
N GLY A 58 10.24 64.63 31.00
CA GLY A 58 9.32 64.01 30.04
C GLY A 58 7.87 63.75 30.45
N LEU A 59 7.39 64.24 31.61
CA LEU A 59 5.96 64.29 31.92
C LEU A 59 5.71 65.62 32.66
N PRO A 60 5.00 66.58 32.05
CA PRO A 60 3.56 66.46 31.94
C PRO A 60 3.00 67.04 30.63
N LEU A 61 2.71 66.20 29.64
CA LEU A 61 1.87 66.61 28.50
C LEU A 61 0.97 65.48 27.97
N ILE A 62 0.67 64.48 28.80
CA ILE A 62 -0.24 63.37 28.45
C ILE A 62 -1.67 63.63 29.00
N ALA A 63 -1.91 64.73 29.72
CA ALA A 63 -3.21 65.06 30.31
C ALA A 63 -4.20 65.74 29.33
N SER A 64 -3.92 65.77 28.02
CA SER A 64 -4.82 66.35 27.02
C SER A 64 -4.76 65.60 25.69
N ILE A 65 -5.03 64.30 25.73
CA ILE A 65 -5.34 63.53 24.53
C ILE A 65 -6.84 63.22 24.62
N PRO A 66 -7.71 63.83 23.79
CA PRO A 66 -9.11 63.41 23.76
C PRO A 66 -9.13 61.92 23.43
N ALA A 67 -9.94 61.15 24.15
CA ALA A 67 -10.13 59.73 23.91
C ALA A 67 -10.46 59.53 22.43
N ALA A 68 -9.50 59.00 21.68
CA ALA A 68 -9.69 58.63 20.29
C ALA A 68 -10.69 57.47 20.27
N GLN A 69 -11.97 57.81 20.21
CA GLN A 69 -12.98 56.84 19.80
C GLN A 69 -12.70 56.56 18.34
N ALA A 70 -12.11 55.38 18.08
CA ALA A 70 -11.97 54.84 16.75
C ALA A 70 -13.38 54.62 16.20
N ILE A 71 -13.88 55.59 15.45
CA ILE A 71 -14.99 55.39 14.53
C ILE A 71 -14.38 54.55 13.40
N LEU A 72 -14.49 53.23 13.50
CA LEU A 72 -14.28 52.32 12.37
C LEU A 72 -15.62 52.19 11.64
N PRO A 73 -15.80 52.79 10.45
CA PRO A 73 -17.00 52.61 9.66
C PRO A 73 -16.94 51.23 9.01
N THR A 74 -17.86 50.33 9.39
CA THR A 74 -18.48 49.35 8.47
C THR A 74 -17.54 48.57 7.51
N GLN A 75 -16.38 48.09 7.97
CA GLN A 75 -15.48 47.21 7.20
C GLN A 75 -15.20 45.86 7.88
N ASP A 76 -15.95 45.51 8.94
CA ASP A 76 -15.87 44.17 9.54
C ASP A 76 -16.33 43.06 8.55
N ASP A 77 -17.18 43.39 7.56
CA ASP A 77 -17.64 42.42 6.55
C ASP A 77 -16.49 41.91 5.65
N GLU A 78 -15.51 42.76 5.33
CA GLU A 78 -14.36 42.37 4.49
C GLU A 78 -13.39 41.44 5.24
N ASP A 79 -13.22 41.66 6.55
CA ASP A 79 -12.40 40.80 7.40
C ASP A 79 -13.08 39.44 7.66
N GLU A 80 -14.41 39.42 7.80
CA GLU A 80 -15.17 38.17 7.89
C GLU A 80 -15.09 37.33 6.61
N GLU A 81 -15.15 37.96 5.43
CA GLU A 81 -14.96 37.27 4.15
C GLU A 81 -13.57 36.64 4.01
N LEU A 82 -12.51 37.33 4.45
CA LEU A 82 -11.15 36.79 4.42
C LEU A 82 -10.98 35.59 5.36
N ILE A 83 -11.57 35.65 6.56
CA ILE A 83 -11.57 34.54 7.51
C ILE A 83 -12.37 33.36 6.96
N ASN A 84 -13.52 33.61 6.34
CA ASN A 84 -14.36 32.58 5.73
C ASN A 84 -13.67 31.91 4.54
N LYS A 85 -12.94 32.69 3.72
CA LYS A 85 -12.10 32.17 2.63
C LYS A 85 -10.95 31.31 3.15
N ALA A 86 -10.28 31.72 4.22
CA ALA A 86 -9.21 30.93 4.85
C ALA A 86 -9.73 29.62 5.45
N LYS A 87 -10.88 29.66 6.16
CA LYS A 87 -11.56 28.47 6.69
C LYS A 87 -11.99 27.53 5.56
N SER A 88 -12.55 28.07 4.49
CA SER A 88 -12.96 27.31 3.29
C SER A 88 -11.76 26.61 2.64
N ASN A 89 -10.66 27.32 2.43
CA ASN A 89 -9.45 26.77 1.83
C ASN A 89 -8.86 25.62 2.67
N ARG A 90 -8.79 25.80 4.00
CA ARG A 90 -8.35 24.72 4.90
C ARG A 90 -9.26 23.50 4.85
N LYS A 91 -10.59 23.70 4.85
CA LYS A 91 -11.57 22.61 4.72
C LYS A 91 -11.42 21.89 3.38
N SER A 92 -11.23 22.63 2.29
CA SER A 92 -11.01 22.07 0.96
C SER A 92 -9.75 21.22 0.90
N ARG A 93 -8.63 21.70 1.47
CA ARG A 93 -7.37 20.94 1.52
C ARG A 93 -7.51 19.64 2.31
N VAL A 94 -8.15 19.69 3.48
CA VAL A 94 -8.40 18.48 4.30
C VAL A 94 -9.29 17.49 3.56
N ALA A 95 -10.33 17.97 2.85
CA ALA A 95 -11.18 17.10 2.05
C ALA A 95 -10.40 16.44 0.90
N GLN A 96 -9.53 17.20 0.22
CA GLN A 96 -8.66 16.68 -0.85
C GLN A 96 -7.68 15.62 -0.32
N GLU A 97 -7.01 15.90 0.81
CA GLU A 97 -6.11 14.95 1.48
C GLU A 97 -6.86 13.66 1.85
N LEU A 98 -8.04 13.76 2.49
CA LEU A 98 -8.87 12.61 2.82
C LEU A 98 -9.33 11.81 1.60
N THR A 99 -9.67 12.49 0.49
CA THR A 99 -10.01 11.78 -0.76
C THR A 99 -8.80 11.09 -1.36
N THR A 100 -7.61 11.69 -1.25
CA THR A 100 -6.35 11.12 -1.75
C THR A 100 -5.94 9.90 -0.92
N GLU A 101 -6.09 9.97 0.41
CA GLU A 101 -5.84 8.82 1.29
C GLU A 101 -6.83 7.68 1.02
N LYS A 102 -8.11 7.99 0.85
CA LYS A 102 -9.14 6.98 0.54
C LYS A 102 -8.93 6.32 -0.82
N THR A 103 -8.48 7.07 -1.82
CA THR A 103 -8.17 6.54 -3.16
C THR A 103 -6.91 5.68 -3.12
N PHE A 104 -5.84 6.17 -2.49
CA PHE A 104 -4.60 5.40 -2.31
C PHE A 104 -4.81 4.09 -1.56
N ALA A 105 -5.60 4.09 -0.48
CA ALA A 105 -5.93 2.89 0.29
C ALA A 105 -6.83 1.90 -0.47
N LYS A 106 -7.64 2.39 -1.42
CA LYS A 106 -8.44 1.54 -2.31
C LYS A 106 -7.60 0.88 -3.39
N GLU A 107 -6.70 1.63 -4.00
CA GLU A 107 -5.87 1.16 -5.12
C GLU A 107 -4.73 0.25 -4.68
N ASN A 108 -4.10 0.54 -3.54
CA ASN A 108 -3.04 -0.30 -2.99
C ASN A 108 -3.63 -1.31 -2.02
N TYR A 109 -3.96 -2.49 -2.54
CA TYR A 109 -4.11 -3.67 -1.69
C TYR A 109 -2.76 -3.97 -1.04
N ASN A 110 -2.76 -4.50 0.18
CA ASN A 110 -1.51 -4.89 0.84
C ASN A 110 -0.79 -5.93 -0.04
N ASP A 111 0.42 -5.63 -0.51
CA ASP A 111 1.22 -6.56 -1.33
C ASP A 111 1.32 -7.95 -0.67
N THR A 112 1.44 -7.99 0.66
CA THR A 112 1.46 -9.23 1.44
C THR A 112 0.17 -10.04 1.28
N ALA A 113 -1.00 -9.39 1.29
CA ALA A 113 -2.29 -10.04 1.08
C ALA A 113 -2.38 -10.64 -0.33
N LEU A 114 -2.00 -9.87 -1.36
CA LEU A 114 -2.00 -10.34 -2.76
C LEU A 114 -1.03 -11.52 -2.96
N THR A 115 0.13 -11.50 -2.31
CA THR A 115 1.08 -12.62 -2.37
C THR A 115 0.55 -13.88 -1.69
N THR A 116 -0.20 -13.76 -0.58
CA THR A 116 -0.85 -14.91 0.06
C THR A 116 -1.93 -15.51 -0.84
N VAL A 117 -2.75 -14.69 -1.51
CA VAL A 117 -3.73 -15.17 -2.49
C VAL A 117 -3.03 -15.85 -3.67
N SER A 118 -1.98 -15.24 -4.21
CA SER A 118 -1.20 -15.84 -5.31
C SER A 118 -0.53 -17.16 -4.90
N ARG A 119 -0.10 -17.28 -3.64
CA ARG A 119 0.43 -18.55 -3.09
C ARG A 119 -0.67 -19.62 -3.02
N ALA A 120 -1.88 -19.25 -2.62
CA ALA A 120 -3.04 -20.13 -2.61
C ALA A 120 -3.41 -20.60 -4.02
N VAL A 121 -3.45 -19.70 -5.01
CA VAL A 121 -3.71 -20.04 -6.42
C VAL A 121 -2.64 -21.00 -6.95
N LYS A 122 -1.36 -20.77 -6.67
CA LYS A 122 -0.28 -21.70 -7.03
C LYS A 122 -0.41 -23.07 -6.37
N LYS A 123 -0.87 -23.11 -5.11
CA LYS A 123 -1.17 -24.36 -4.39
C LYS A 123 -2.30 -25.12 -5.08
N ILE A 124 -3.35 -24.44 -5.52
CA ILE A 124 -4.46 -25.04 -6.26
C ILE A 124 -3.97 -25.52 -7.64
N ALA A 125 -3.22 -24.71 -8.38
CA ALA A 125 -2.62 -25.12 -9.66
C ALA A 125 -1.78 -26.40 -9.53
N LYS A 126 -0.98 -26.52 -8.45
CA LYS A 126 -0.24 -27.75 -8.13
C LYS A 126 -1.16 -28.94 -7.89
N SER A 127 -2.32 -28.75 -7.26
CA SER A 127 -3.34 -29.80 -7.14
C SER A 127 -3.88 -30.21 -8.51
N GLY A 128 -4.02 -29.27 -9.45
CA GLY A 128 -4.34 -29.56 -10.86
C GLY A 128 -3.31 -30.50 -11.50
N ASP A 129 -2.03 -30.19 -11.39
CA ASP A 129 -0.94 -31.04 -11.92
C ASP A 129 -0.97 -32.47 -11.31
N GLN A 130 -1.34 -32.58 -10.02
CA GLN A 130 -1.45 -33.86 -9.32
C GLN A 130 -2.70 -34.63 -9.77
N LEU A 131 -3.82 -33.96 -10.03
CA LEU A 131 -5.04 -34.54 -10.59
C LEU A 131 -4.80 -35.12 -11.99
N GLU A 132 -4.02 -34.42 -12.83
CA GLU A 132 -3.64 -34.92 -14.16
C GLU A 132 -2.81 -36.19 -14.09
N LYS A 133 -1.90 -36.27 -13.10
CA LYS A 133 -1.09 -37.47 -12.82
C LYS A 133 -1.87 -38.59 -12.14
N GLY A 134 -3.12 -38.34 -11.72
CA GLY A 134 -3.96 -39.30 -11.00
C GLY A 134 -3.59 -39.48 -9.52
N ASP A 135 -2.74 -38.62 -8.96
CA ASP A 135 -2.31 -38.71 -7.56
C ASP A 135 -3.28 -37.99 -6.62
N LEU A 136 -4.43 -38.63 -6.36
CA LEU A 136 -5.48 -38.07 -5.50
C LEU A 136 -5.05 -37.92 -4.04
N LYS A 137 -4.09 -38.74 -3.57
CA LYS A 137 -3.56 -38.63 -2.21
C LYS A 137 -2.74 -37.36 -2.04
N ALA A 138 -1.91 -37.02 -3.04
CA ALA A 138 -1.13 -35.79 -3.00
C ALA A 138 -2.02 -34.53 -3.08
N VAL A 139 -3.13 -34.59 -3.82
CA VAL A 139 -4.15 -33.51 -3.85
C VAL A 139 -4.77 -33.31 -2.47
N ALA A 140 -5.24 -34.39 -1.84
CA ALA A 140 -5.84 -34.32 -0.50
C ALA A 140 -4.86 -33.76 0.53
N ALA A 141 -3.59 -34.21 0.49
CA ALA A 141 -2.54 -33.70 1.36
C ALA A 141 -2.29 -32.19 1.16
N ASN A 142 -2.21 -31.73 -0.10
CA ASN A 142 -1.95 -30.33 -0.42
C ASN A 142 -3.09 -29.38 -0.01
N ILE A 143 -4.34 -29.88 0.01
CA ILE A 143 -5.53 -29.11 0.45
C ILE A 143 -5.70 -29.12 1.97
N SER A 144 -5.20 -30.14 2.67
CA SER A 144 -5.28 -30.25 4.14
C SER A 144 -4.36 -29.30 4.91
N ASP A 145 -3.54 -28.50 4.21
CA ASP A 145 -2.56 -27.58 4.78
C ASP A 145 -3.18 -26.32 5.41
N SER A 146 -2.43 -25.67 6.31
CA SER A 146 -2.82 -24.43 7.01
C SER A 146 -3.02 -23.19 6.11
N TRP A 147 -2.60 -23.23 4.85
CA TRP A 147 -2.72 -22.09 3.93
C TRP A 147 -4.17 -21.72 3.63
N VAL A 148 -5.11 -22.68 3.71
CA VAL A 148 -6.53 -22.44 3.43
C VAL A 148 -7.12 -21.44 4.43
N ALA A 149 -6.76 -21.57 5.72
CA ALA A 149 -7.21 -20.64 6.76
C ALA A 149 -6.58 -19.24 6.59
N GLU A 150 -5.30 -19.17 6.23
CA GLU A 150 -4.62 -17.90 5.93
C GLU A 150 -5.29 -17.21 4.72
N PHE A 151 -5.56 -17.97 3.66
CA PHE A 151 -6.28 -17.48 2.48
C PHE A 151 -7.69 -17.01 2.83
N GLN A 152 -8.42 -17.72 3.69
CA GLN A 152 -9.77 -17.31 4.12
C GLN A 152 -9.77 -15.96 4.82
N LYS A 153 -8.83 -15.77 5.75
CA LYS A 153 -8.68 -14.49 6.45
C LYS A 153 -8.39 -13.36 5.46
N VAL A 154 -7.42 -13.57 4.58
CA VAL A 154 -7.01 -12.56 3.59
C VAL A 154 -8.13 -12.29 2.57
N ALA A 155 -8.84 -13.32 2.10
CA ALA A 155 -9.94 -13.17 1.16
C ALA A 155 -11.08 -12.33 1.77
N ASN A 156 -11.40 -12.53 3.05
CA ASN A 156 -12.35 -11.71 3.78
C ASN A 156 -11.87 -10.24 3.89
N ASP A 157 -10.59 -10.02 4.20
CA ASP A 157 -10.01 -8.67 4.32
C ASP A 157 -9.98 -7.91 2.97
N LEU A 158 -9.77 -8.63 1.86
CA LEU A 158 -9.77 -8.07 0.50
C LEU A 158 -11.19 -7.85 -0.05
N SER A 159 -12.20 -8.51 0.52
CA SER A 159 -13.60 -8.41 0.11
C SER A 159 -14.24 -7.11 0.61
N ARG A 160 -13.94 -6.00 -0.07
CA ARG A 160 -14.43 -4.66 0.29
C ARG A 160 -15.84 -4.37 -0.24
N THR A 161 -16.25 -5.03 -1.32
CA THR A 161 -17.59 -4.93 -1.94
C THR A 161 -18.55 -5.97 -1.37
N ASP A 162 -19.85 -5.68 -1.34
CA ASP A 162 -20.86 -6.65 -0.89
C ASP A 162 -20.91 -7.91 -1.76
N ALA A 163 -20.69 -7.77 -3.08
CA ALA A 163 -20.58 -8.89 -4.01
C ALA A 163 -19.44 -9.84 -3.60
N ALA A 164 -18.21 -9.32 -3.44
CA ALA A 164 -17.06 -10.13 -2.99
C ALA A 164 -17.28 -10.78 -1.61
N LYS A 165 -17.90 -10.07 -0.66
CA LYS A 165 -18.21 -10.63 0.67
C LYS A 165 -19.18 -11.80 0.60
N SER A 166 -20.13 -11.75 -0.34
CA SER A 166 -21.11 -12.82 -0.54
C SER A 166 -20.53 -14.04 -1.26
N SER A 167 -19.54 -13.85 -2.13
CA SER A 167 -18.99 -14.92 -2.99
C SER A 167 -17.76 -15.62 -2.43
N TYR A 168 -16.91 -14.93 -1.65
CA TYR A 168 -15.69 -15.54 -1.11
C TYR A 168 -15.94 -16.84 -0.30
N PRO A 169 -17.03 -17.03 0.47
CA PRO A 169 -17.25 -18.26 1.22
C PRO A 169 -17.41 -19.48 0.31
N ALA A 170 -17.92 -19.29 -0.91
CA ALA A 170 -18.10 -20.35 -1.89
C ALA A 170 -16.76 -21.01 -2.24
N ILE A 171 -15.68 -20.22 -2.38
CA ILE A 171 -14.33 -20.72 -2.64
C ILE A 171 -13.93 -21.80 -1.63
N PHE A 172 -14.14 -21.55 -0.34
CA PHE A 172 -13.72 -22.46 0.74
C PHE A 172 -14.59 -23.70 0.81
N LYS A 173 -15.86 -23.58 0.44
CA LYS A 173 -16.75 -24.72 0.25
C LYS A 173 -16.26 -25.61 -0.90
N GLU A 174 -15.90 -25.04 -2.04
CA GLU A 174 -15.39 -25.79 -3.20
C GLU A 174 -14.01 -26.41 -2.89
N ILE A 175 -13.10 -25.70 -2.22
CA ILE A 175 -11.81 -26.26 -1.76
C ILE A 175 -12.03 -27.47 -0.83
N SER A 176 -12.98 -27.38 0.09
CA SER A 176 -13.32 -28.49 1.00
C SER A 176 -13.92 -29.68 0.25
N SER A 177 -14.78 -29.40 -0.74
CA SER A 177 -15.42 -30.42 -1.59
C SER A 177 -14.39 -31.12 -2.47
N LEU A 178 -13.43 -30.38 -3.03
CA LEU A 178 -12.27 -30.91 -3.76
C LEU A 178 -11.41 -31.82 -2.86
N GLY A 179 -11.09 -31.39 -1.64
CA GLY A 179 -10.35 -32.21 -0.68
C GLY A 179 -11.08 -33.51 -0.32
N SER A 180 -12.41 -33.45 -0.19
CA SER A 180 -13.26 -34.61 0.08
C SER A 180 -13.35 -35.57 -1.11
N ALA A 181 -13.49 -35.04 -2.33
CA ALA A 181 -13.50 -35.82 -3.57
C ALA A 181 -12.14 -36.51 -3.81
N ALA A 182 -11.04 -35.82 -3.52
CA ALA A 182 -9.69 -36.39 -3.58
C ALA A 182 -9.49 -37.50 -2.53
N SER A 183 -9.93 -37.28 -1.29
CA SER A 183 -9.81 -38.25 -0.19
C SER A 183 -10.64 -39.52 -0.40
N SER A 184 -11.81 -39.39 -1.04
CA SER A 184 -12.69 -40.52 -1.37
C SER A 184 -12.22 -41.31 -2.60
N GLY A 185 -11.16 -40.89 -3.28
CA GLY A 185 -10.62 -41.57 -4.46
C GLY A 185 -11.44 -41.36 -5.74
N ASN A 186 -12.39 -40.42 -5.75
CA ASN A 186 -13.22 -40.16 -6.91
C ASN A 186 -12.56 -39.13 -7.85
N SER A 187 -11.82 -39.63 -8.85
CA SER A 187 -11.09 -38.78 -9.81
C SER A 187 -12.01 -37.87 -10.63
N GLN A 188 -13.19 -38.34 -11.04
CA GLN A 188 -14.12 -37.56 -11.87
C GLN A 188 -14.71 -36.40 -11.08
N SER A 189 -15.17 -36.66 -9.85
CA SER A 189 -15.64 -35.61 -8.96
C SER A 189 -14.51 -34.63 -8.62
N ALA A 190 -13.31 -35.10 -8.30
CA ALA A 190 -12.19 -34.22 -7.97
C ALA A 190 -11.81 -33.27 -9.12
N LYS A 191 -11.87 -33.73 -10.38
CA LYS A 191 -11.65 -32.86 -11.55
C LYS A 191 -12.75 -31.80 -11.70
N LYS A 192 -14.01 -32.18 -11.46
CA LYS A 192 -15.13 -31.23 -11.50
C LYS A 192 -15.00 -30.18 -10.38
N GLU A 193 -14.80 -30.63 -9.14
CA GLU A 193 -14.62 -29.75 -7.98
C GLU A 193 -13.41 -28.82 -8.14
N PHE A 194 -12.36 -29.26 -8.85
CA PHE A 194 -11.22 -28.41 -9.20
C PHE A 194 -11.62 -27.25 -10.11
N VAL A 195 -12.37 -27.53 -11.17
CA VAL A 195 -12.88 -26.48 -12.08
C VAL A 195 -13.85 -25.55 -11.36
N ASP A 196 -14.73 -26.10 -10.51
CA ASP A 196 -15.67 -25.31 -9.70
C ASP A 196 -14.91 -24.41 -8.71
N THR A 197 -13.83 -24.91 -8.09
CA THR A 197 -12.93 -24.13 -7.23
C THR A 197 -12.24 -22.99 -7.99
N VAL A 198 -11.64 -23.25 -9.15
CA VAL A 198 -10.95 -22.22 -9.95
C VAL A 198 -11.95 -21.15 -10.41
N SER A 199 -13.13 -21.58 -10.86
CA SER A 199 -14.20 -20.66 -11.29
C SER A 199 -14.68 -19.77 -10.14
N ALA A 200 -14.82 -20.32 -8.93
CA ALA A 200 -15.20 -19.56 -7.75
C ALA A 200 -14.14 -18.50 -7.38
N ILE A 201 -12.86 -18.84 -7.48
CA ILE A 201 -11.76 -17.90 -7.21
C ILE A 201 -11.75 -16.78 -8.23
N GLN A 202 -11.91 -17.10 -9.52
CA GLN A 202 -11.95 -16.10 -10.58
C GLN A 202 -13.14 -15.14 -10.40
N ALA A 203 -14.35 -15.68 -10.19
CA ALA A 203 -15.54 -14.87 -9.97
C ALA A 203 -15.41 -13.95 -8.74
N TRP A 204 -14.83 -14.45 -7.65
CA TRP A 204 -14.55 -13.62 -6.48
C TRP A 204 -13.49 -12.56 -6.77
N ALA A 205 -12.40 -12.90 -7.45
CA ALA A 205 -11.32 -11.96 -7.78
C ALA A 205 -11.80 -10.81 -8.68
N ASP A 206 -12.69 -11.10 -9.63
CA ASP A 206 -13.35 -10.10 -10.47
C ASP A 206 -14.25 -9.17 -9.65
N GLN A 207 -15.06 -9.73 -8.76
CA GLN A 207 -15.94 -8.96 -7.87
C GLN A 207 -15.17 -8.12 -6.84
N ALA A 208 -14.04 -8.63 -6.37
CA ALA A 208 -13.13 -7.93 -5.47
C ALA A 208 -12.27 -6.86 -6.19
N GLY A 209 -12.26 -6.86 -7.53
CA GLY A 209 -11.48 -5.92 -8.34
C GLY A 209 -9.97 -6.18 -8.30
N ILE A 210 -9.54 -7.40 -7.97
CA ILE A 210 -8.13 -7.78 -7.79
C ILE A 210 -7.63 -8.80 -8.82
N ALA A 211 -8.47 -9.23 -9.76
CA ALA A 211 -8.10 -10.27 -10.74
C ALA A 211 -6.80 -9.95 -11.50
N SER A 212 -6.59 -8.69 -11.90
CA SER A 212 -5.37 -8.26 -12.60
C SER A 212 -4.11 -8.20 -11.72
N GLN A 213 -4.26 -8.31 -10.39
CA GLN A 213 -3.18 -8.22 -9.42
C GLN A 213 -2.76 -9.60 -8.88
N ILE A 214 -3.55 -10.65 -9.12
CA ILE A 214 -3.25 -12.01 -8.68
C ILE A 214 -2.36 -12.70 -9.72
N ILE A 215 -1.22 -13.24 -9.28
CA ILE A 215 -0.29 -13.92 -10.17
C ILE A 215 -0.70 -15.39 -10.30
N GLY A 216 -1.00 -15.81 -11.54
CA GLY A 216 -1.28 -17.20 -11.89
C GLY A 216 -2.76 -17.60 -11.88
N LEU A 217 -3.65 -16.60 -11.90
CA LEU A 217 -5.09 -16.77 -12.11
C LEU A 217 -5.42 -16.89 -13.60
#